data_AF-A0A523IRL6-F1
#
_entry.id   AF-A0A523IRL6-F1
#
_cell.length_a   1.000
_cell.length_b   1.000
_cell.length_c   1.000
_cell.angle_alpha   90.00
_cell.angle_beta   90.00
_cell.angle_gamma   90.00
#
_symmetry.space_group_name_H-M   'P 1'
#
loop_
_entity.id
_entity.type
_entity.pdbx_description
1 polymer ?
#
loop_
_entity_poly.entity_id
_entity_poly.type
_entity_poly.pdbx_seq_one_letter_code
_entity_poly.pdbx_strand_id
1 'polypeptide(L)' 'MRRRIAFINEKGGSCKTTLASNVGDYLSRVKGQRVLLVDLDPQGQLGKCLG' A
#
# COMPACT_ATOMS: atom_id res chain seq x y z
N MET A 1 19.11 -6.54 1.02
CA MET A 1 18.31 -6.22 -0.20
C MET A 1 17.01 -5.54 0.20
N ARG A 2 16.53 -4.54 -0.56
CA ARG A 2 15.18 -3.98 -0.38
C ARG A 2 14.16 -4.79 -1.19
N ARG A 3 13.08 -5.25 -0.55
CA ARG A 3 11.97 -5.94 -1.20
C ARG A 3 10.98 -4.91 -1.77
N ARG A 4 10.51 -5.12 -3.00
CA ARG A 4 9.47 -4.31 -3.65
C ARG A 4 8.23 -5.18 -3.84
N ILE A 5 7.06 -4.67 -3.48
CA ILE A 5 5.76 -5.36 -3.57
C ILE A 5 4.82 -4.44 -4.32
N ALA A 6 4.10 -4.96 -5.32
CA ALA A 6 3.14 -4.21 -6.11
C ALA A 6 1.77 -4.91 -6.07
N PHE A 7 0.72 -4.13 -5.80
CA PHE A 7 -0.67 -4.60 -5.83
C PHE A 7 -1.35 -4.10 -7.11
N ILE A 8 -1.47 -4.97 -8.11
CA ILE A 8 -1.94 -4.62 -9.46
C ILE A 8 -3.17 -5.46 -9.81
N ASN A 9 -4.21 -4.78 -10.29
CA ASN A 9 -5.45 -5.37 -10.78
C ASN A 9 -6.23 -4.29 -11.56
N GLU A 10 -6.66 -4.59 -12.78
CA GLU A 10 -7.40 -3.66 -13.65
C GLU A 10 -8.81 -3.34 -13.11
N LYS A 11 -9.41 -4.26 -12.34
CA LYS A 11 -10.75 -4.10 -11.79
C LYS A 11 -10.76 -3.07 -10.65
N GLY A 12 -11.64 -2.08 -10.72
CA GLY A 12 -11.97 -1.20 -9.59
C GLY A 12 -12.61 -1.96 -8.41
N GLY A 13 -12.39 -1.51 -7.17
CA GLY A 13 -12.97 -2.16 -5.98
C GLY A 13 -12.39 -3.54 -5.64
N SER A 14 -11.23 -3.90 -6.18
CA SER A 14 -10.52 -5.18 -5.91
C SER A 14 -9.63 -5.17 -4.65
N CYS A 15 -9.86 -4.24 -3.73
CA CYS A 15 -9.11 -4.09 -2.47
C CYS A 15 -7.60 -3.78 -2.60
N LYS A 16 -7.09 -3.34 -3.75
CA LYS A 16 -5.67 -3.00 -3.96
C LYS A 16 -5.13 -2.00 -2.92
N THR A 17 -5.78 -0.86 -2.79
CA THR A 17 -5.37 0.21 -1.87
C THR A 17 -5.46 -0.26 -0.42
N THR A 18 -6.53 -0.98 -0.07
CA THR A 18 -6.72 -1.58 1.26
C THR A 18 -5.60 -2.56 1.59
N LEU A 19 -5.22 -3.43 0.66
CA LEU A 19 -4.10 -4.36 0.85
C LEU A 19 -2.77 -3.61 0.95
N ALA A 20 -2.54 -2.61 0.11
CA ALA A 20 -1.31 -1.81 0.14
C ALA A 20 -1.12 -1.10 1.50
N SER A 21 -2.15 -0.45 2.03
CA SER A 21 -2.07 0.24 3.33
C SER A 21 -1.89 -0.73 4.49
N ASN A 22 -2.67 -1.82 4.55
CA ASN A 22 -2.61 -2.78 5.65
C ASN A 22 -1.30 -3.58 5.67
N VAL A 23 -0.81 -4.01 4.49
CA VAL A 23 0.49 -4.70 4.42
C VAL A 23 1.62 -3.73 4.77
N GLY A 24 1.54 -2.47 4.32
CA GLY A 24 2.49 -1.44 4.71
C GLY A 24 2.52 -1.20 6.22
N ASP A 25 1.36 -1.08 6.85
CA ASP A 25 1.21 -0.89 8.29
C ASP A 25 1.78 -2.10 9.08
N TYR A 26 1.44 -3.32 8.67
CA TYR A 26 1.99 -4.53 9.28
C TYR A 26 3.51 -4.59 9.18
N LEU A 27 4.07 -4.34 8.00
CA LEU A 27 5.53 -4.34 7.79
C LEU A 27 6.20 -3.25 8.63
N SER A 28 5.57 -2.08 8.76
CA SER A 28 6.10 -0.97 9.55
C SER A 28 6.01 -1.22 11.04
N ARG A 29 4.80 -1.46 11.57
CA ARG A 29 4.51 -1.52 13.02
C ARG A 29 4.83 -2.87 13.64
N VAL A 30 4.51 -3.96 12.96
CA VAL A 30 4.66 -5.32 13.53
C VAL A 30 6.02 -5.90 13.20
N LYS A 31 6.54 -5.65 11.99
CA LYS A 31 7.89 -6.13 11.60
C LYS A 31 9.01 -5.10 11.84
N GLY A 32 8.68 -3.88 12.25
CA GLY A 32 9.67 -2.83 12.52
C GLY A 32 10.47 -2.38 11.29
N GLN A 33 9.93 -2.57 10.08
CA GLN A 33 10.63 -2.23 8.84
C GLN A 33 10.36 -0.79 8.44
N ARG A 34 11.35 -0.13 7.81
CA ARG A 34 11.10 1.14 7.13
C ARG A 34 10.37 0.87 5.81
N VAL A 35 9.13 1.32 5.73
CA VAL A 35 8.26 1.13 4.57
C VAL A 35 8.01 2.46 3.87
N LEU A 36 8.07 2.44 2.54
CA LEU A 36 7.58 3.50 1.67
C LEU A 36 6.39 2.96 0.89
N LEU A 37 5.24 3.64 1.02
CA LEU A 37 4.07 3.39 0.20
C LEU A 37 4.05 4.40 -0.95
N VAL A 38 3.80 3.90 -2.17
CA VAL A 38 3.74 4.72 -3.38
C VAL A 38 2.38 4.49 -4.03
N ASP A 39 1.61 5.57 -4.21
CA ASP A 39 0.35 5.54 -4.93
C ASP A 39 0.59 5.90 -6.39
N LEU A 40 0.14 5.04 -7.29
CA LEU A 40 0.17 5.26 -8.74
C LEU A 40 -1.25 5.36 -9.32
N ASP A 41 -2.29 5.34 -8.47
CA ASP A 41 -3.67 5.58 -8.87
C ASP A 41 -3.94 7.09 -8.84
N PRO A 42 -4.36 7.72 -9.96
CA PRO A 42 -4.67 9.15 -10.01
C PRO A 42 -5.73 9.59 -8.98
N GLN A 43 -6.54 8.68 -8.45
CA GLN A 43 -7.55 9.00 -7.43
C GLN A 43 -6.96 9.26 -6.03
N GLY A 44 -5.68 8.91 -5.82
CA GLY A 44 -4.94 9.20 -4.59
C GLY A 44 -5.55 8.56 -3.35
N GLN A 45 -6.23 7.41 -3.50
CA GLN A 45 -6.96 6.79 -2.41
C GLN A 45 -6.04 6.34 -1.27
N LEU A 46 -4.78 6.02 -1.56
CA LEU A 46 -3.83 5.59 -0.53
C LEU A 46 -3.50 6.71 0.44
N GLY A 47 -3.31 7.94 -0.07
CA GLY A 47 -3.09 9.12 0.76
C GLY A 47 -4.27 9.36 1.70
N LYS A 48 -5.50 9.36 1.14
CA LYS A 48 -6.75 9.52 1.91
C LYS A 48 -6.90 8.47 3.03
N CYS A 49 -6.43 7.24 2.80
CA CYS A 49 -6.48 6.19 3.81
C CYS A 49 -5.49 6.39 4.97
N LEU A 50 -4.40 7.13 4.78
CA LEU A 50 -3.33 7.27 5.76
C LEU A 50 -3.40 8.59 6.55
N GLY A 51 -4.21 9.55 6.10
CA GLY A 51 -4.34 10.89 6.69
C GLY A 51 -3.64 11.92 5.84
#